data_AF-A0AAD2FFN1-F1
#
_entry.id   AF-A0AAD2FFN1-F1
#
_cell.length_a   1.000
_cell.length_b   1.000
_cell.length_c   1.000
_cell.angle_alpha   90.00
_cell.angle_beta   90.00
_cell.angle_gamma   90.00
#
_symmetry.space_group_name_H-M   'P 1'
#
loop_
_entity.id
_entity.type
_entity.pdbx_description
1 polymer ?
#
loop_
_entity_poly.entity_id
_entity_poly.type
_entity_poly.pdbx_seq_one_letter_code
_entity_poly.pdbx_strand_id
1 'polypeptide(L)'
;MAQNKILYSAKLNENMRRSAYFKTNKRTVKSNITLKFVTKANIKLRGEAKFTTTLEDPIELLKPIERFMKKSADAEYDFFDFWEANQKFFAMKQGTTKNLMHFKERFLRQAEVLEDLNGVAWFRNFAVKTKAYAAIASTNTIAKDKFKDDIFEAVIATGFLCNFD
;
A
#
# COMPACT_ATOMS: atom_id res chain seq x y z
N MET A 1 -30.83 -33.51 -44.73
CA MET A 1 -29.38 -33.69 -44.44
C MET A 1 -28.52 -32.45 -44.78
N ALA A 2 -28.76 -31.73 -45.88
CA ALA A 2 -27.96 -30.56 -46.28
C ALA A 2 -27.96 -29.40 -45.25
N GLN A 3 -29.11 -29.11 -44.65
CA GLN A 3 -29.28 -28.01 -43.67
C GLN A 3 -28.44 -28.20 -42.40
N ASN A 4 -28.37 -29.42 -41.86
CA ASN A 4 -27.53 -29.73 -40.69
C ASN A 4 -26.03 -29.56 -40.99
N LYS A 5 -25.61 -29.86 -42.22
CA LYS A 5 -24.22 -29.70 -42.67
C LYS A 5 -23.83 -28.23 -42.78
N ILE A 6 -24.75 -27.38 -43.26
CA ILE A 6 -24.59 -25.91 -43.33
C ILE A 6 -24.56 -25.30 -41.91
N LEU A 7 -25.42 -25.77 -41.02
CA LEU A 7 -25.46 -25.28 -39.63
C LEU A 7 -24.20 -25.66 -38.85
N TYR A 8 -23.69 -26.87 -39.08
CA TYR A 8 -22.45 -27.36 -38.49
C TYR A 8 -21.23 -26.56 -38.98
N SER A 9 -21.11 -26.32 -40.29
CA SER A 9 -19.99 -25.55 -40.85
C SER A 9 -20.03 -24.08 -40.40
N ALA A 10 -21.21 -23.47 -40.28
CA ALA A 10 -21.35 -22.13 -39.72
C ALA A 10 -20.88 -22.06 -38.24
N LYS A 11 -21.29 -23.01 -37.40
CA LYS A 11 -20.85 -23.10 -35.99
C LYS A 11 -19.34 -23.33 -35.87
N LEU A 12 -18.76 -24.15 -36.74
CA LEU A 12 -17.32 -24.41 -36.77
C LEU A 12 -16.54 -23.14 -37.12
N ASN A 13 -16.97 -22.42 -38.16
CA ASN A 13 -16.36 -21.15 -38.57
C ASN A 13 -16.44 -20.09 -37.47
N GLU A 14 -17.56 -20.01 -36.76
CA GLU A 14 -17.71 -19.10 -35.63
C GLU A 14 -16.79 -19.48 -34.46
N ASN A 15 -16.65 -20.77 -34.16
CA ASN A 15 -15.73 -21.24 -33.12
C ASN A 15 -14.25 -20.95 -33.49
N MET A 16 -13.86 -21.17 -34.76
CA MET A 16 -12.53 -20.82 -35.24
C MET A 16 -12.26 -19.31 -35.11
N ARG A 17 -13.24 -18.46 -35.46
CA ARG A 17 -13.14 -17.02 -35.24
C ARG A 17 -13.00 -16.67 -33.76
N ARG A 18 -13.84 -17.23 -32.89
CA ARG A 18 -13.79 -17.01 -31.44
C ARG A 18 -12.44 -17.44 -30.86
N SER A 19 -11.90 -18.57 -31.29
CA SER A 19 -10.58 -19.06 -30.88
C SER A 19 -9.44 -18.14 -31.36
N ALA A 20 -9.51 -17.63 -32.58
CA ALA A 20 -8.53 -16.67 -33.09
C ALA A 20 -8.59 -15.33 -32.34
N TYR A 21 -9.80 -14.79 -32.09
CA TYR A 21 -9.98 -13.59 -31.27
C TYR A 21 -9.49 -13.80 -29.84
N PHE A 22 -9.77 -14.95 -29.23
CA PHE A 22 -9.26 -15.29 -27.91
C PHE A 22 -7.74 -15.29 -27.87
N LYS A 23 -7.07 -15.88 -28.87
CA LYS A 23 -5.59 -15.91 -28.96
C LYS A 23 -5.00 -14.50 -29.10
N THR A 24 -5.57 -13.66 -29.95
CA THR A 24 -5.14 -12.26 -30.13
C THR A 24 -5.39 -11.42 -28.87
N ASN A 25 -6.58 -11.54 -28.29
CA ASN A 25 -6.95 -10.81 -27.07
C ASN A 25 -6.13 -11.28 -25.86
N LYS A 26 -5.79 -12.57 -25.75
CA LYS A 26 -4.94 -13.10 -24.67
C LYS A 26 -3.59 -12.40 -24.66
N ARG A 27 -2.98 -12.14 -25.84
CA ARG A 27 -1.71 -11.41 -25.95
C ARG A 27 -1.85 -9.94 -25.54
N THR A 28 -2.91 -9.27 -25.97
CA THR A 28 -3.20 -7.87 -25.61
C THR A 28 -3.48 -7.73 -24.12
N VAL A 29 -4.29 -8.63 -23.56
CA VAL A 29 -4.61 -8.71 -22.12
C VAL A 29 -3.34 -8.98 -21.32
N LYS A 30 -2.48 -9.92 -21.76
CA LYS A 30 -1.15 -10.16 -21.15
C LYS A 30 -0.30 -8.89 -21.14
N SER A 31 -0.16 -8.22 -22.28
CA SER A 31 0.63 -6.98 -22.35
C SER A 31 0.09 -5.90 -21.41
N ASN A 32 -1.24 -5.70 -21.39
CA ASN A 32 -1.89 -4.74 -20.51
C ASN A 32 -1.70 -5.08 -19.02
N ILE A 33 -1.83 -6.35 -18.65
CA ILE A 33 -1.65 -6.79 -17.26
C ILE A 33 -0.20 -6.61 -16.83
N THR A 34 0.75 -7.00 -17.70
CA THR A 34 2.18 -6.84 -17.43
C THR A 34 2.54 -5.37 -17.23
N LEU A 35 2.12 -4.48 -18.15
CA LEU A 35 2.43 -3.05 -18.08
C LEU A 35 1.78 -2.35 -16.89
N LYS A 36 0.50 -2.66 -16.60
CA LYS A 36 -0.25 -1.93 -15.56
C LYS A 36 -0.01 -2.45 -14.15
N PHE A 37 0.20 -3.76 -13.99
CA PHE A 37 0.24 -4.39 -12.68
C PHE A 37 1.59 -5.03 -12.37
N VAL A 38 2.18 -5.79 -13.30
CA VAL A 38 3.45 -6.49 -13.03
C VAL A 38 4.61 -5.51 -12.88
N THR A 39 4.68 -4.44 -13.67
CA THR A 39 5.74 -3.44 -13.53
C THR A 39 5.68 -2.71 -12.17
N LYS A 40 4.47 -2.50 -11.63
CA LYS A 40 4.25 -1.83 -10.34
C LYS A 40 4.36 -2.76 -9.12
N ALA A 41 3.97 -4.03 -9.26
CA ALA A 41 3.95 -5.03 -8.18
C ALA A 41 5.08 -6.08 -8.30
N ASN A 42 6.09 -5.81 -9.14
CA ASN A 42 7.14 -6.74 -9.56
C ASN A 42 7.86 -7.43 -8.38
N ILE A 43 8.10 -6.68 -7.30
CA ILE A 43 8.79 -7.19 -6.11
C ILE A 43 7.94 -8.21 -5.36
N LYS A 44 6.63 -7.95 -5.21
CA LYS A 44 5.69 -8.86 -4.53
C LYS A 44 5.43 -10.12 -5.36
N LEU A 45 5.28 -9.96 -6.67
CA LEU A 45 4.99 -11.06 -7.59
C LEU A 45 6.18 -12.03 -7.77
N ARG A 46 7.42 -11.52 -7.76
CA ARG A 46 8.65 -12.34 -7.83
C ARG A 46 8.88 -13.23 -6.60
N GLY A 47 8.24 -12.93 -5.48
CA GLY A 47 8.30 -13.73 -4.27
C GLY A 47 7.39 -14.97 -4.28
N GLU A 48 6.47 -15.10 -5.26
CA GLU A 48 5.64 -16.29 -5.36
C GLU A 48 6.37 -17.45 -6.05
N ALA A 49 6.28 -18.65 -5.45
CA ALA A 49 6.93 -19.88 -5.90
C ALA A 49 6.60 -20.33 -7.35
N LYS A 50 5.66 -19.67 -8.04
CA LYS A 50 5.21 -20.00 -9.41
C LYS A 50 5.27 -18.83 -10.40
N PHE A 51 5.93 -17.72 -10.06
CA PHE A 51 5.93 -16.49 -10.86
C PHE A 51 6.28 -16.70 -12.35
N THR A 52 7.29 -17.51 -12.64
CA THR A 52 7.76 -17.78 -14.02
C THR A 52 6.76 -18.57 -14.86
N THR A 53 6.03 -19.53 -14.28
CA THR A 53 5.00 -20.31 -14.98
C THR A 53 3.66 -19.57 -15.08
N THR A 54 3.33 -18.74 -14.10
CA THR A 54 2.09 -17.92 -14.12
C THR A 54 2.16 -16.76 -15.12
N LEU A 55 3.36 -16.30 -15.51
CA LEU A 55 3.55 -15.28 -16.57
C LEU A 55 3.09 -15.74 -17.97
N GLU A 56 2.99 -17.04 -18.21
CA GLU A 56 2.57 -17.58 -19.51
C GLU A 56 1.06 -17.45 -19.73
N ASP A 57 0.26 -17.59 -18.67
CA ASP A 57 -1.19 -17.41 -18.72
C ASP A 57 -1.65 -16.12 -18.01
N PRO A 58 -2.02 -15.07 -18.76
CA PRO A 58 -2.50 -13.81 -18.18
C PRO A 58 -3.76 -13.95 -17.32
N ILE A 59 -4.59 -14.98 -17.54
CA ILE A 59 -5.79 -15.21 -16.72
C ILE A 59 -5.39 -15.77 -15.35
N GLU A 60 -4.42 -16.70 -15.33
CA GLU A 60 -3.87 -17.20 -14.06
C GLU A 60 -3.08 -16.13 -13.33
N LEU A 61 -2.49 -15.16 -14.03
CA LEU A 61 -1.80 -14.02 -13.41
C LEU A 61 -2.76 -13.01 -12.76
N LEU A 62 -3.99 -12.91 -13.25
CA LEU A 62 -5.02 -12.06 -12.63
C LEU A 62 -5.46 -12.58 -11.27
N LYS A 63 -5.44 -13.90 -11.02
CA LYS A 63 -5.91 -14.48 -9.74
C LYS A 63 -5.02 -14.09 -8.54
N PRO A 64 -3.68 -14.16 -8.60
CA PRO A 64 -2.81 -13.61 -7.56
C PRO A 64 -2.92 -12.09 -7.44
N ILE A 65 -3.01 -11.35 -8.56
CA ILE A 65 -3.18 -9.88 -8.53
C ILE A 65 -4.48 -9.51 -7.81
N GLU A 66 -5.58 -10.17 -8.16
CA GLU A 66 -6.87 -10.03 -7.51
C GLU A 66 -6.79 -10.42 -6.03
N ARG A 67 -6.05 -11.49 -5.69
CA ARG A 67 -5.77 -11.86 -4.29
C ARG A 67 -5.02 -10.75 -3.55
N PHE A 68 -4.00 -10.14 -4.16
CA PHE A 68 -3.28 -9.01 -3.55
C PHE A 68 -4.16 -7.76 -3.40
N MET A 69 -5.08 -7.53 -4.35
CA MET A 69 -6.03 -6.42 -4.31
C MET A 69 -7.17 -6.64 -3.32
N LYS A 70 -7.59 -7.89 -3.09
CA LYS A 70 -8.64 -8.26 -2.14
C LYS A 70 -8.11 -8.45 -0.72
N LYS A 71 -6.86 -8.89 -0.56
CA LYS A 71 -6.19 -9.05 0.75
C LYS A 71 -5.78 -7.71 1.39
N SER A 72 -5.88 -6.59 0.69
CA SER A 72 -5.50 -5.28 1.25
C SER A 72 -6.54 -4.68 2.20
N ALA A 73 -7.66 -5.35 2.47
CA ALA A 73 -8.71 -4.85 3.35
C ALA A 73 -8.65 -5.46 4.75
N ASP A 74 -8.30 -6.74 4.90
CA ASP A 74 -8.38 -7.43 6.19
C ASP A 74 -7.24 -8.45 6.31
N ALA A 75 -6.30 -8.16 7.21
CA ALA A 75 -5.32 -9.08 7.81
C ALA A 75 -4.33 -9.79 6.86
N GLU A 76 -3.06 -9.34 6.82
CA GLU A 76 -1.86 -10.20 6.66
C GLU A 76 -0.52 -9.47 6.44
N TYR A 77 -0.46 -8.13 6.48
CA TYR A 77 0.79 -7.41 6.20
C TYR A 77 1.08 -6.31 7.23
N ASP A 78 1.75 -6.65 8.32
CA ASP A 78 2.22 -5.70 9.35
C ASP A 78 2.95 -4.49 8.74
N PHE A 79 3.76 -4.72 7.69
CA PHE A 79 4.46 -3.65 6.96
C PHE A 79 3.52 -2.76 6.13
N PHE A 80 2.41 -3.29 5.63
CA PHE A 80 1.41 -2.51 4.91
C PHE A 80 0.57 -1.69 5.87
N ASP A 81 0.15 -2.26 6.99
CA ASP A 81 -0.59 -1.55 8.04
C ASP A 81 0.26 -0.41 8.61
N PHE A 82 1.55 -0.68 8.84
CA PHE A 82 2.54 0.34 9.16
C PHE A 82 2.61 1.46 8.11
N TRP A 83 2.77 1.09 6.84
CA TRP A 83 2.86 2.06 5.74
C TRP A 83 1.59 2.91 5.62
N GLU A 84 0.42 2.28 5.72
CA GLU A 84 -0.88 2.94 5.60
C GLU A 84 -1.13 3.89 6.77
N ALA A 85 -0.82 3.48 8.00
CA ALA A 85 -0.94 4.33 9.18
C ALA A 85 -0.05 5.58 9.08
N ASN A 86 1.20 5.41 8.64
CA ASN A 86 2.14 6.52 8.40
C ASN A 86 1.60 7.46 7.32
N GLN A 87 1.15 6.93 6.18
CA GLN A 87 0.56 7.73 5.10
C GLN A 87 -0.66 8.54 5.57
N LYS A 88 -1.58 7.90 6.30
CA LYS A 88 -2.78 8.54 6.84
C LYS A 88 -2.44 9.68 7.81
N PHE A 89 -1.43 9.50 8.65
CA PHE A 89 -0.99 10.53 9.59
C PHE A 89 -0.35 11.73 8.87
N PHE A 90 0.62 11.50 7.98
CA PHE A 90 1.35 12.58 7.31
C PHE A 90 0.50 13.34 6.28
N ALA A 91 -0.50 12.69 5.68
CA ALA A 91 -1.43 13.33 4.77
C ALA A 91 -2.61 14.04 5.47
N MET A 92 -2.71 13.93 6.80
CA MET A 92 -3.83 14.51 7.52
C MET A 92 -3.75 16.04 7.50
N LYS A 93 -4.83 16.68 7.04
CA LYS A 93 -4.98 18.15 7.03
C LYS A 93 -6.32 18.55 7.64
N GLN A 94 -6.36 19.73 8.27
CA GLN A 94 -7.64 20.30 8.67
C GLN A 94 -8.44 20.64 7.41
N GLY A 95 -9.66 20.11 7.30
CA GLY A 95 -10.56 20.51 6.22
C GLY A 95 -11.09 21.92 6.49
N THR A 96 -11.24 22.72 5.44
CA THR A 96 -11.68 24.13 5.50
C THR A 96 -13.01 24.36 6.23
N THR A 97 -13.87 23.35 6.32
CA THR A 97 -15.18 23.41 6.99
C THR A 97 -15.25 22.62 8.30
N LYS A 98 -14.15 21.98 8.73
CA LYS A 98 -14.14 21.12 9.91
C LYS A 98 -13.74 21.89 11.17
N ASN A 99 -14.52 21.70 12.24
CA ASN A 99 -14.19 22.20 13.57
C ASN A 99 -12.81 21.69 14.02
N LEU A 100 -12.01 22.60 14.58
CA LEU A 100 -10.68 22.35 15.13
C LEU A 100 -10.67 21.20 16.15
N MET A 101 -11.65 21.13 17.05
CA MET A 101 -11.71 20.09 18.06
C MET A 101 -11.85 18.70 17.44
N HIS A 102 -12.69 18.57 16.41
CA HIS A 102 -12.81 17.31 15.67
C HIS A 102 -11.57 16.97 14.85
N PHE A 103 -10.80 17.97 14.39
CA PHE A 103 -9.52 17.72 13.75
C PHE A 103 -8.49 17.20 14.76
N LYS A 104 -8.36 17.87 15.92
CA LYS A 104 -7.48 17.46 17.03
C LYS A 104 -7.75 16.03 17.48
N GLU A 105 -9.01 15.67 17.71
CA GLU A 105 -9.40 14.31 18.13
C GLU A 105 -9.04 13.24 17.08
N ARG A 106 -9.13 13.54 15.78
CA ARG A 106 -8.71 12.60 14.74
C ARG A 106 -7.19 12.50 14.64
N PHE A 107 -6.51 13.62 14.79
CA PHE A 107 -5.06 13.68 14.73
C PHE A 107 -4.42 12.90 15.88
N LEU A 108 -4.91 13.08 17.10
CA LEU A 108 -4.45 12.34 18.28
C LEU A 108 -4.71 10.84 18.17
N ARG A 109 -5.91 10.42 17.74
CA ARG A 109 -6.20 8.99 17.51
C ARG A 109 -5.25 8.35 16.49
N GLN A 110 -4.90 9.07 15.44
CA GLN A 110 -3.96 8.55 14.44
C GLN A 110 -2.51 8.53 14.96
N ALA A 111 -2.16 9.45 15.86
CA ALA A 111 -0.88 9.45 16.57
C ALA A 111 -0.75 8.23 17.49
N GLU A 112 -1.78 7.89 18.27
CA GLU A 112 -1.82 6.70 19.14
C GLU A 112 -1.60 5.42 18.31
N VAL A 113 -2.28 5.28 17.17
CA VAL A 113 -2.06 4.14 16.25
C VAL A 113 -0.61 4.07 15.76
N LEU A 114 0.03 5.22 15.51
CA LEU A 114 1.45 5.23 15.13
C LEU A 114 2.38 4.85 16.29
N GLU A 115 2.05 5.26 17.51
CA GLU A 115 2.81 4.89 18.70
C GLU A 115 2.78 3.37 18.92
N ASP A 116 1.59 2.79 18.86
CA ASP A 116 1.37 1.35 19.00
C ASP A 116 2.14 0.53 17.94
N LEU A 117 2.17 1.01 16.69
CA LEU A 117 2.83 0.31 15.58
C LEU A 117 4.35 0.49 15.55
N ASN A 118 4.88 1.67 15.89
CA ASN A 118 6.31 1.94 15.87
C ASN A 118 7.03 1.48 17.15
N GLY A 119 6.30 1.47 18.26
CA GLY A 119 6.85 1.29 19.60
C GLY A 119 7.71 2.47 20.07
N VAL A 120 7.89 2.54 21.39
CA VAL A 120 8.60 3.63 22.09
C VAL A 120 10.06 3.75 21.65
N ALA A 121 10.71 2.63 21.30
CA ALA A 121 12.13 2.61 20.92
C ALA A 121 12.42 3.39 19.63
N TRP A 122 11.49 3.41 18.69
CA TRP A 122 11.67 4.11 17.42
C TRP A 122 11.80 5.63 17.62
N PHE A 123 10.88 6.21 18.40
CA PHE A 123 10.87 7.63 18.73
C PHE A 123 12.11 8.04 19.52
N ARG A 124 12.52 7.25 20.52
CA ARG A 124 13.76 7.48 21.27
C ARG A 124 15.00 7.45 20.38
N ASN A 125 15.07 6.53 19.42
CA ASN A 125 16.17 6.46 18.45
C ASN A 125 16.18 7.66 17.50
N PHE A 126 15.01 8.11 17.06
CA PHE A 126 14.86 9.33 16.28
C PHE A 126 15.34 10.56 17.06
N ALA A 127 14.98 10.67 18.35
CA ALA A 127 15.39 11.77 19.22
C ALA A 127 16.91 11.98 19.20
N VAL A 128 17.67 10.88 19.30
CA VAL A 128 19.15 10.90 19.32
C VAL A 128 19.75 11.45 18.02
N LYS A 129 19.03 11.39 16.91
CA LYS A 129 19.45 11.93 15.60
C LYS A 129 19.10 13.40 15.41
N THR A 130 18.35 14.02 16.31
CA THR A 130 17.93 15.42 16.16
C THR A 130 19.02 16.40 16.55
N LYS A 131 19.02 17.59 15.91
CA LYS A 131 19.90 18.71 16.29
C LYS A 131 19.65 19.19 17.72
N ALA A 132 18.39 19.16 18.17
CA ALA A 132 18.01 19.55 19.52
C ALA A 132 18.66 18.64 20.58
N TYR A 133 18.65 17.32 20.37
CA TYR A 133 19.35 16.38 21.25
C TYR A 133 20.88 16.58 21.26
N ALA A 134 21.46 16.88 20.09
CA ALA A 134 22.90 17.14 19.96
C ALA A 134 23.33 18.43 20.70
N ALA A 135 22.44 19.41 20.82
CA ALA A 135 22.69 20.65 21.54
C ALA A 135 22.67 20.48 23.07
N ILE A 136 22.13 19.37 23.60
CA ILE A 136 22.16 19.06 25.03
C ILE A 136 23.57 18.61 25.42
N ALA A 137 24.13 19.25 26.46
CA ALA A 137 25.44 18.89 27.00
C ALA A 137 25.56 17.38 27.25
N SER A 138 26.68 16.78 26.81
CA SER A 138 26.90 15.33 26.93
C SER A 138 26.91 14.82 28.37
N THR A 139 27.30 15.69 29.31
CA THR A 139 27.33 15.44 30.75
C THR A 139 25.95 15.49 31.41
N ASN A 140 24.94 16.06 30.74
CA ASN A 140 23.58 16.18 31.28
C ASN A 140 22.72 15.02 30.78
N THR A 141 22.93 13.85 31.38
CA THR A 141 22.21 12.60 31.04
C THR A 141 20.71 12.70 31.31
N ILE A 142 20.32 13.35 32.42
CA ILE A 142 18.90 13.54 32.80
C ILE A 142 18.15 14.31 31.71
N ALA A 143 18.69 15.43 31.23
CA ALA A 143 18.05 16.20 30.18
C ALA A 143 17.96 15.43 28.85
N LYS A 144 18.96 14.60 28.54
CA LYS A 144 18.96 13.76 27.35
C LYS A 144 17.91 12.66 27.40
N ASP A 145 17.75 12.01 28.55
CA ASP A 145 16.74 10.96 28.70
C ASP A 145 15.33 11.55 28.70
N LYS A 146 15.12 12.67 29.40
CA LYS A 146 13.86 13.41 29.32
C LYS A 146 13.51 13.81 27.88
N PHE A 147 14.48 14.32 27.11
CA PHE A 147 14.25 14.67 25.71
C PHE A 147 13.83 13.46 24.86
N LYS A 148 14.37 12.26 25.13
CA LYS A 148 13.96 11.04 24.42
C LYS A 148 12.54 10.61 24.79
N ASP A 149 12.13 10.83 26.04
CA ASP A 149 10.79 10.47 26.51
C ASP A 149 9.73 11.44 25.95
N ASP A 150 10.05 12.73 25.88
CA ASP A 150 9.13 13.78 25.41
C ASP A 150 9.08 13.90 23.87
N ILE A 151 9.95 13.18 23.13
CA ILE A 151 10.10 13.38 21.68
C ILE A 151 8.83 13.03 20.89
N PHE A 152 8.07 12.04 21.35
CA PHE A 152 6.85 11.63 20.69
C PHE A 152 5.85 12.79 20.69
N GLU A 153 5.57 13.34 21.88
CA GLU A 153 4.70 14.50 22.04
C GLU A 153 5.18 15.70 21.21
N ALA A 154 6.49 15.94 21.15
CA ALA A 154 7.06 17.01 20.34
C ALA A 154 6.80 16.82 18.83
N VAL A 155 6.91 15.59 18.32
CA VAL A 155 6.61 15.25 16.92
C VAL A 155 5.12 15.45 16.64
N ILE A 156 4.24 15.00 17.53
CA ILE A 156 2.79 15.16 17.38
C ILE A 156 2.40 16.63 17.41
N ALA A 157 2.92 17.41 18.36
CA ALA A 157 2.66 18.85 18.46
C ALA A 157 3.12 19.59 17.20
N THR A 158 4.33 19.29 16.70
CA THR A 158 4.86 19.88 15.47
C THR A 158 4.01 19.50 14.26
N GLY A 159 3.66 18.22 14.13
CA GLY A 159 2.81 17.73 13.04
C GLY A 159 1.43 18.35 13.06
N PHE A 160 0.83 18.53 14.24
CA PHE A 160 -0.46 19.20 14.40
C PHE A 160 -0.38 20.66 13.92
N LEU A 161 0.64 21.41 14.36
CA LEU A 161 0.84 22.81 13.94
C LEU A 161 1.09 22.96 12.44
N CYS A 162 1.87 22.07 11.83
CA CYS A 162 2.16 22.12 10.39
C CYS A 162 1.00 21.63 9.49
N ASN A 163 0.00 20.98 10.08
CA ASN A 163 -1.16 20.42 9.37
C ASN A 163 -2.49 21.12 9.71
N PHE A 164 -2.43 22.05 10.64
CA PHE A 164 -3.43 23.06 10.92
C PHE A 164 -3.24 24.21 9.92
N ASP A 165 -4.20 24.42 9.02
CA ASP A 165 -4.29 25.59 8.12
C ASP A 165 -5.17 26.66 8.76
#